data_AF-A0A0F2J9P0-F1
#
_entry.id   AF-A0A0F2J9P0-F1
#
_cell.length_a   1.000
_cell.length_b   1.000
_cell.length_c   1.000
_cell.angle_alpha   90.00
_cell.angle_beta   90.00
_cell.angle_gamma   90.00
#
_symmetry.space_group_name_H-M   'P 1'
#
loop_
_entity.id
_entity.type
_entity.pdbx_description
1 polymer ?
#
loop_
_entity_poly.entity_id
_entity_poly.type
_entity_poly.pdbx_seq_one_letter_code
_entity_poly.pdbx_strand_id
1 'polypeptide(L)'
;MANEICPKCGTIKELDVIVNEAEETDSDGNILKIKTNNFYCSSCHVFVKSENIKSNINKIFVFIYDGMADFEMTLIAHILGTDLGKEIVTIAYENHIIRSVSGLEYKPKRLVKDSVKDNVDGLIIPGGWNGELRLELIELIKNVNSQGKLLGAICGGPYFLAKSNILQNRKYTTSMIEWTEMHKQQYEEIDPFPRENFVNKRVVVDENLITSQGVAFIDFACEICDWFKLFKNGDEKNQFLKTLKG
;
A
#
# COMPACT_ATOMS: atom_id res chain seq x y z
N MET A 1 6.74 4.59 -36.76
CA MET A 1 5.41 5.20 -37.01
C MET A 1 4.74 4.37 -38.09
N ALA A 2 3.85 3.44 -37.71
CA ALA A 2 3.09 2.64 -38.66
C ALA A 2 1.90 3.48 -39.15
N ASN A 3 1.78 3.69 -40.45
CA ASN A 3 0.64 4.36 -41.07
C ASN A 3 -0.58 3.43 -41.03
N GLU A 4 -1.46 3.57 -40.05
CA GLU A 4 -2.60 2.67 -39.85
C GLU A 4 -3.83 3.07 -40.66
N ILE A 5 -3.82 2.74 -41.95
CA ILE A 5 -4.89 3.06 -42.89
C ILE A 5 -6.10 2.16 -42.61
N CYS A 6 -7.31 2.73 -42.48
CA CYS A 6 -8.53 1.92 -42.37
C CYS A 6 -8.65 0.98 -43.59
N PRO A 7 -8.79 -0.35 -43.40
CA PRO A 7 -8.81 -1.30 -44.51
C PRO A 7 -10.05 -1.18 -45.42
N LYS A 8 -11.09 -0.47 -44.97
CA LYS A 8 -12.34 -0.29 -45.71
C LYS A 8 -12.40 1.03 -46.48
N CYS A 9 -12.12 2.16 -45.83
CA CYS A 9 -12.31 3.49 -46.43
C CYS A 9 -11.00 4.24 -46.73
N GLY A 10 -9.84 3.65 -46.42
CA GLY A 10 -8.55 4.21 -46.81
C GLY A 10 -8.17 5.51 -46.10
N THR A 11 -8.93 5.96 -45.10
CA THR A 11 -8.77 7.26 -44.43
C THR A 11 -8.06 7.07 -43.08
N ILE A 12 -7.14 7.97 -42.72
CA ILE A 12 -6.61 8.11 -41.35
C ILE A 12 -6.69 9.58 -40.97
N LYS A 13 -7.51 9.90 -39.97
CA LYS A 13 -7.26 11.06 -39.10
C LYS A 13 -7.61 10.78 -37.65
N GLU A 14 -8.64 9.97 -37.37
CA GLU A 14 -9.12 9.69 -36.01
C GLU A 14 -9.59 8.23 -35.86
N LEU A 15 -9.32 7.63 -34.70
CA LEU A 15 -9.76 6.29 -34.31
C LEU A 15 -10.56 6.38 -33.01
N ASP A 16 -11.74 5.75 -32.98
CA ASP A 16 -12.49 5.57 -31.75
C ASP A 16 -11.88 4.41 -30.96
N VAL A 17 -11.72 4.57 -29.64
CA VAL A 17 -11.12 3.54 -28.78
C VAL A 17 -12.18 2.98 -27.84
N ILE A 18 -12.42 1.68 -27.94
CA ILE A 18 -13.22 0.93 -26.98
C ILE A 18 -12.29 0.11 -26.09
N VAL A 19 -12.30 0.36 -24.79
CA VAL A 19 -11.43 -0.31 -23.81
C VAL A 19 -12.19 -1.46 -23.15
N ASN A 20 -11.62 -2.66 -23.20
CA ASN A 20 -12.07 -3.81 -22.42
C ASN A 20 -11.04 -4.16 -21.35
N GLU A 21 -11.48 -4.65 -20.19
CA GLU A 21 -10.61 -5.12 -19.12
C GLU A 21 -10.83 -6.62 -18.85
N ALA A 22 -9.74 -7.35 -18.63
CA ALA A 22 -9.74 -8.76 -18.22
C ALA A 22 -8.61 -9.03 -17.23
N GLU A 23 -8.69 -10.15 -16.52
CA GLU A 23 -7.63 -10.64 -15.63
C GLU A 23 -7.09 -11.99 -16.15
N GLU A 24 -5.78 -12.15 -16.14
CA GLU A 24 -5.08 -13.39 -16.53
C GLU A 24 -4.05 -13.72 -15.45
N THR A 25 -3.92 -14.99 -15.08
CA THR A 25 -2.84 -15.43 -14.18
C THR A 25 -1.62 -15.83 -15.00
N ASP A 26 -0.45 -15.25 -14.70
CA ASP A 26 0.81 -15.62 -15.35
C ASP A 26 1.35 -16.97 -14.85
N SER A 27 2.45 -17.44 -15.46
CA SER A 27 3.09 -18.70 -15.10
C SER A 27 3.59 -18.78 -13.66
N ASP A 28 3.75 -17.63 -13.01
CA ASP A 28 4.24 -17.49 -11.64
C ASP A 28 3.09 -17.30 -10.63
N GLY A 29 1.83 -17.36 -11.10
CA GLY A 29 0.65 -17.22 -10.25
C GLY A 29 0.25 -15.75 -9.97
N ASN A 30 0.86 -14.77 -10.65
CA ASN A 30 0.48 -13.37 -10.51
C ASN A 30 -0.72 -13.05 -11.39
N ILE A 31 -1.64 -12.25 -10.86
CA ILE A 31 -2.77 -11.75 -11.65
C ILE A 31 -2.30 -10.53 -12.43
N LEU A 32 -2.47 -10.59 -13.75
CA LEU A 32 -2.23 -9.53 -14.72
C LEU A 32 -3.58 -8.91 -15.09
N LYS A 33 -3.66 -7.59 -15.02
CA LYS A 33 -4.76 -6.85 -15.64
C LYS A 33 -4.44 -6.62 -17.12
N ILE A 34 -5.31 -7.06 -17.99
CA ILE A 34 -5.23 -6.85 -19.44
C ILE A 34 -6.21 -5.75 -19.81
N LYS A 35 -5.70 -4.62 -20.31
CA LYS A 35 -6.49 -3.61 -21.00
C LYS A 35 -6.37 -3.81 -22.49
N THR A 36 -7.48 -4.11 -23.16
CA THR A 36 -7.54 -4.22 -24.62
C THR A 36 -8.14 -2.95 -25.20
N ASN A 37 -7.33 -2.14 -25.86
CA ASN A 37 -7.79 -0.99 -26.64
C ASN A 37 -8.17 -1.47 -28.03
N ASN A 38 -9.46 -1.49 -28.35
CA ASN A 38 -9.96 -1.79 -29.69
C ASN A 38 -10.17 -0.49 -30.45
N PHE A 39 -9.47 -0.35 -31.57
CA PHE A 39 -9.49 0.85 -32.40
C PHE A 39 -10.44 0.65 -33.57
N TYR A 40 -11.38 1.57 -33.73
CA TYR A 40 -12.35 1.58 -34.82
C TYR A 40 -12.16 2.84 -35.67
N CYS A 41 -12.35 2.72 -36.97
CA CYS A 41 -12.32 3.87 -37.87
C CYS A 41 -13.50 4.79 -37.58
N SER A 42 -13.27 6.04 -37.21
CA SER A 42 -14.35 6.99 -36.89
C SER A 42 -15.30 7.27 -38.05
N SER A 43 -14.82 7.16 -39.29
CA SER A 43 -15.66 7.40 -40.48
C SER A 43 -16.61 6.25 -40.82
N CYS A 44 -16.21 4.99 -40.64
CA CYS A 44 -16.99 3.83 -41.09
C CYS A 44 -17.25 2.78 -40.00
N HIS A 45 -16.81 3.05 -38.77
CA HIS A 45 -16.96 2.24 -37.55
C HIS A 45 -16.46 0.79 -37.69
N VAL A 46 -15.57 0.53 -38.64
CA VAL A 46 -14.94 -0.78 -38.81
C VAL A 46 -13.73 -0.91 -37.91
N PHE A 47 -13.60 -2.07 -37.28
CA PHE A 47 -12.45 -2.45 -36.48
C PHE A 47 -11.17 -2.36 -37.32
N VAL A 48 -10.16 -1.70 -36.77
CA VAL A 48 -8.85 -1.49 -37.42
C VAL A 48 -7.81 -2.40 -36.78
N LYS A 49 -7.67 -2.33 -35.45
CA LYS A 49 -6.72 -3.13 -34.69
C LYS A 49 -7.11 -3.20 -33.22
N SER A 50 -6.44 -4.06 -32.47
CA SER A 50 -6.46 -4.03 -31.01
C SER A 50 -5.04 -4.01 -30.46
N GLU A 51 -4.87 -3.36 -29.32
CA GLU A 51 -3.63 -3.36 -28.56
C GLU A 51 -3.91 -3.82 -27.13
N ASN A 52 -3.15 -4.81 -26.67
CA ASN A 52 -3.22 -5.30 -25.30
C ASN A 52 -2.12 -4.65 -24.47
N ILE A 53 -2.51 -4.00 -23.38
CA ILE A 53 -1.62 -3.51 -22.34
C ILE A 53 -1.77 -4.46 -21.16
N LYS A 54 -0.73 -5.25 -20.90
CA LYS A 54 -0.64 -6.07 -19.68
C LYS A 54 0.03 -5.27 -18.59
N SER A 55 -0.56 -5.25 -17.40
CA SER A 55 0.04 -4.68 -16.20
C SER A 55 -0.17 -5.62 -15.03
N ASN A 56 0.84 -5.80 -14.19
CA ASN A 56 0.67 -6.53 -12.93
C ASN A 56 -0.39 -5.84 -12.07
N ILE A 57 -1.25 -6.63 -11.43
CA ILE A 57 -2.06 -6.10 -10.33
C ILE A 57 -1.10 -5.79 -9.19
N ASN A 58 -0.99 -4.50 -8.90
CA ASN A 58 -0.12 -3.99 -7.85
C ASN A 58 -0.74 -4.26 -6.48
N LYS A 59 -0.14 -5.19 -5.75
CA LYS A 59 -0.60 -5.63 -4.43
C LYS A 59 -0.03 -4.74 -3.32
N ILE A 60 -0.87 -4.44 -2.33
CA ILE A 60 -0.45 -3.80 -1.08
C ILE A 60 -0.77 -4.77 0.05
N PHE A 61 0.24 -5.15 0.80
CA PHE A 61 0.03 -5.91 2.01
C PHE A 61 -0.39 -5.03 3.15
N VAL A 62 -1.33 -5.53 3.93
CA VAL A 62 -1.73 -4.93 5.21
C VAL A 62 -1.59 -6.00 6.28
N PHE A 63 -0.64 -5.81 7.20
CA PHE A 63 -0.45 -6.75 8.30
C PHE A 63 -1.55 -6.58 9.33
N ILE A 64 -2.29 -7.66 9.60
CA ILE A 64 -3.40 -7.68 10.55
C ILE A 64 -3.09 -8.63 11.69
N TYR A 65 -3.45 -8.23 12.90
CA TYR A 65 -3.20 -8.97 14.13
C TYR A 65 -4.21 -8.58 15.21
N ASP A 66 -4.43 -9.46 16.18
CA ASP A 66 -5.39 -9.21 17.26
C ASP A 66 -5.02 -7.97 18.06
N GLY A 67 -6.00 -7.11 18.31
CA GLY A 67 -5.80 -5.83 18.99
C GLY A 67 -5.13 -4.76 18.12
N MET A 68 -5.11 -4.92 16.79
CA MET A 68 -4.74 -3.83 15.89
C MET A 68 -5.78 -2.69 15.91
N ALA A 69 -5.30 -1.47 15.70
CA ALA A 69 -6.13 -0.28 15.48
C ALA A 69 -6.55 -0.21 14.00
N ASP A 70 -7.66 -0.86 13.67
CA ASP A 70 -8.19 -1.01 12.31
C ASP A 70 -8.48 0.32 11.61
N PHE A 71 -8.96 1.34 12.32
CA PHE A 71 -9.22 2.66 11.72
C PHE A 71 -7.97 3.29 11.06
N GLU A 72 -6.76 2.92 11.50
CA GLU A 72 -5.51 3.48 11.00
C GLU A 72 -5.16 2.97 9.59
N MET A 73 -5.70 1.81 9.19
CA MET A 73 -5.47 1.23 7.86
C MET A 73 -6.66 1.45 6.89
N THR A 74 -7.89 1.60 7.39
CA THR A 74 -9.10 1.46 6.56
C THR A 74 -9.23 2.58 5.54
N LEU A 75 -8.94 3.83 5.94
CA LEU A 75 -8.98 4.97 5.02
C LEU A 75 -7.99 4.79 3.86
N ILE A 76 -6.74 4.44 4.16
CA ILE A 76 -5.74 4.29 3.11
C ILE A 76 -5.99 3.05 2.25
N ALA A 77 -6.40 1.93 2.85
CA ALA A 77 -6.80 0.74 2.10
C ALA A 77 -7.96 1.02 1.13
N HIS A 78 -8.95 1.82 1.58
CA HIS A 78 -10.07 2.25 0.74
C HIS A 78 -9.57 3.03 -0.48
N ILE A 79 -8.81 4.11 -0.27
CA ILE A 79 -8.32 4.98 -1.36
C ILE A 79 -7.41 4.21 -2.34
N LEU A 80 -6.48 3.39 -1.82
CA LEU A 80 -5.60 2.57 -2.64
C LEU A 80 -6.40 1.60 -3.53
N GLY A 81 -7.46 1.01 -2.98
CA GLY A 81 -8.34 0.10 -3.72
C GLY A 81 -9.24 0.80 -4.74
N THR A 82 -9.90 1.89 -4.36
CA THR A 82 -10.90 2.57 -5.20
C THR A 82 -10.26 3.49 -6.23
N ASP A 83 -9.30 4.30 -5.82
CA ASP A 83 -8.81 5.43 -6.62
C ASP A 83 -7.53 5.06 -7.39
N LEU A 84 -6.72 4.14 -6.82
CA LEU A 84 -5.48 3.66 -7.43
C LEU A 84 -5.55 2.23 -7.97
N GLY A 85 -6.70 1.55 -7.81
CA GLY A 85 -6.92 0.20 -8.32
C GLY A 85 -5.93 -0.84 -7.80
N LYS A 86 -5.36 -0.62 -6.62
CA LYS A 86 -4.43 -1.55 -5.96
C LYS A 86 -5.21 -2.70 -5.33
N GLU A 87 -4.65 -3.91 -5.37
CA GLU A 87 -5.23 -5.03 -4.63
C GLU A 87 -4.76 -4.97 -3.18
N ILE A 88 -5.71 -4.80 -2.25
CA ILE A 88 -5.43 -4.89 -0.82
C ILE A 88 -5.46 -6.36 -0.38
N VAL A 89 -4.34 -6.83 0.15
CA VAL A 89 -4.16 -8.20 0.62
C VAL A 89 -3.79 -8.19 2.10
N THR A 90 -4.74 -8.60 2.94
CA THR A 90 -4.51 -8.74 4.38
C THR A 90 -3.68 -9.99 4.66
N ILE A 91 -2.61 -9.80 5.44
CA ILE A 91 -1.72 -10.88 5.87
C ILE A 91 -1.70 -10.98 7.39
N ALA A 92 -1.72 -12.20 7.92
CA ALA A 92 -1.62 -12.48 9.35
C ALA A 92 -0.66 -13.65 9.60
N TYR A 93 -0.25 -13.87 10.85
CA TYR A 93 0.57 -15.03 11.18
C TYR A 93 -0.19 -16.36 11.06
N GLU A 94 -1.47 -16.35 11.42
CA GLU A 94 -2.32 -17.54 11.47
C GLU A 94 -3.65 -17.31 10.76
N ASN A 95 -4.30 -18.40 10.33
CA ASN A 95 -5.55 -18.35 9.57
C ASN A 95 -6.76 -18.43 10.51
N HIS A 96 -6.89 -17.43 11.38
CA HIS A 96 -8.06 -17.25 12.24
C HIS A 96 -8.69 -15.88 12.05
N ILE A 97 -9.86 -15.69 12.65
CA ILE A 97 -10.51 -14.38 12.68
C ILE A 97 -9.76 -13.47 13.64
N ILE A 98 -9.26 -12.36 13.10
CA ILE A 98 -8.58 -11.31 13.85
C ILE A 98 -9.62 -10.32 14.38
N ARG A 99 -9.62 -10.07 15.70
CA ARG A 99 -10.46 -9.05 16.33
C ARG A 99 -9.65 -7.77 16.56
N SER A 100 -10.09 -6.69 15.93
CA SER A 100 -9.51 -5.35 16.09
C SER A 100 -9.96 -4.66 17.39
N VAL A 101 -9.32 -3.55 17.74
CA VAL A 101 -9.69 -2.72 18.90
C VAL A 101 -11.11 -2.15 18.78
N SER A 102 -11.59 -1.86 17.56
CA SER A 102 -12.97 -1.39 17.33
C SER A 102 -14.03 -2.47 17.58
N GLY A 103 -13.61 -3.73 17.75
CA GLY A 103 -14.49 -4.89 17.86
C GLY A 103 -14.87 -5.52 16.52
N LEU A 104 -14.44 -4.93 15.39
CA LEU A 104 -14.63 -5.53 14.07
C LEU A 104 -13.70 -6.73 13.86
N GLU A 105 -14.19 -7.68 13.06
CA GLU A 105 -13.54 -8.96 12.79
C GLU A 105 -13.04 -9.02 11.34
N TYR A 106 -11.80 -9.48 11.17
CA TYR A 106 -11.11 -9.53 9.89
C TYR A 106 -10.59 -10.95 9.64
N LYS A 107 -10.80 -11.45 8.43
CA LYS A 107 -10.20 -12.72 7.98
C LYS A 107 -8.96 -12.41 7.13
N PRO A 108 -7.78 -12.99 7.44
CA PRO A 108 -6.61 -12.83 6.59
C PRO A 108 -6.84 -13.50 5.24
N LYS A 109 -6.38 -12.84 4.16
CA LYS A 109 -6.36 -13.45 2.82
C LYS A 109 -5.18 -14.42 2.69
N ARG A 110 -4.05 -14.11 3.30
CA ARG A 110 -2.81 -14.91 3.25
C ARG A 110 -2.10 -14.94 4.58
N LEU A 111 -1.17 -15.88 4.72
CA LEU A 111 -0.25 -15.94 5.86
C LEU A 111 1.05 -15.22 5.55
N VAL A 112 1.65 -14.56 6.54
CA VAL A 112 2.93 -13.83 6.38
C VAL A 112 4.02 -14.75 5.82
N LYS A 113 4.15 -15.98 6.37
CA LYS A 113 5.14 -16.98 5.94
C LYS A 113 5.05 -17.34 4.46
N ASP A 114 3.85 -17.29 3.88
CA ASP A 114 3.61 -17.65 2.48
C ASP A 114 3.73 -16.44 1.55
N SER A 115 4.00 -15.25 2.10
CA SER A 115 4.04 -13.96 1.38
C SER A 115 5.39 -13.27 1.41
N VAL A 116 6.39 -13.81 2.14
CA VAL A 116 7.72 -13.20 2.32
C VAL A 116 8.41 -12.87 0.98
N LYS A 117 8.24 -13.72 -0.03
CA LYS A 117 8.89 -13.60 -1.35
C LYS A 117 8.00 -12.97 -2.43
N ASP A 118 6.76 -12.61 -2.09
CA ASP A 118 5.84 -12.02 -3.06
C ASP A 118 6.36 -10.64 -3.51
N ASN A 119 6.21 -10.34 -4.80
CA ASN A 119 6.42 -8.99 -5.31
C ASN A 119 5.20 -8.13 -4.99
N VAL A 120 5.38 -7.10 -4.16
CA VAL A 120 4.34 -6.16 -3.75
C VAL A 120 4.79 -4.73 -3.94
N ASP A 121 3.84 -3.82 -4.02
CA ASP A 121 4.11 -2.39 -4.10
C ASP A 121 4.26 -1.73 -2.74
N GLY A 122 3.84 -2.42 -1.67
CA GLY A 122 4.09 -1.97 -0.32
C GLY A 122 3.51 -2.85 0.78
N LEU A 123 3.87 -2.50 2.00
CA LEU A 123 3.39 -3.07 3.25
C LEU A 123 2.91 -1.93 4.17
N ILE A 124 1.71 -2.08 4.74
CA ILE A 124 1.14 -1.19 5.73
C ILE A 124 0.99 -1.95 7.05
N ILE A 125 1.49 -1.35 8.14
CA ILE A 125 1.46 -1.91 9.49
C ILE A 125 0.69 -0.94 10.40
N PRO A 126 -0.54 -1.27 10.81
CA PRO A 126 -1.30 -0.47 11.77
C PRO A 126 -0.70 -0.60 13.19
N GLY A 127 -1.08 0.33 14.05
CA GLY A 127 -0.81 0.25 15.47
C GLY A 127 -1.70 -0.73 16.20
N GLY A 128 -1.57 -0.71 17.53
CA GLY A 128 -2.06 -1.73 18.44
C GLY A 128 -1.03 -1.96 19.54
N TRP A 129 -1.41 -2.74 20.54
CA TRP A 129 -0.54 -3.04 21.70
C TRP A 129 0.07 -4.45 21.65
N ASN A 130 -0.25 -5.23 20.61
CA ASN A 130 0.34 -6.55 20.43
C ASN A 130 1.74 -6.40 19.82
N GLY A 131 2.75 -6.84 20.56
CA GLY A 131 4.16 -6.80 20.18
C GLY A 131 4.73 -8.11 19.64
N GLU A 132 3.88 -9.11 19.35
CA GLU A 132 4.33 -10.39 18.83
C GLU A 132 5.03 -10.21 17.49
N LEU A 133 6.35 -10.44 17.47
CA LEU A 133 7.18 -10.36 16.28
C LEU A 133 7.76 -11.73 15.95
N ARG A 134 7.38 -12.26 14.80
CA ARG A 134 7.94 -13.50 14.23
C ARG A 134 8.92 -13.24 13.09
N LEU A 135 9.81 -14.18 12.83
CA LEU A 135 10.89 -14.07 11.84
C LEU A 135 10.36 -13.75 10.44
N GLU A 136 9.25 -14.36 10.04
CA GLU A 136 8.66 -14.17 8.71
C GLU A 136 8.23 -12.71 8.46
N LEU A 137 7.80 -11.97 9.49
CA LEU A 137 7.45 -10.55 9.32
C LEU A 137 8.71 -9.69 9.20
N ILE A 138 9.77 -10.01 9.96
CA ILE A 138 11.06 -9.32 9.85
C ILE A 138 11.62 -9.48 8.44
N GLU A 139 11.59 -10.71 7.90
CA GLU A 139 12.05 -11.01 6.54
C GLU A 139 11.22 -10.26 5.49
N LEU A 140 9.89 -10.25 5.63
CA LEU A 140 9.01 -9.51 4.73
C LEU A 140 9.30 -8.00 4.77
N ILE A 141 9.40 -7.40 5.96
CA ILE A 141 9.73 -5.98 6.13
C ILE A 141 11.05 -5.63 5.44
N LYS A 142 12.09 -6.44 5.68
CA LYS A 142 13.41 -6.24 5.05
C LYS A 142 13.35 -6.39 3.54
N ASN A 143 12.60 -7.38 3.04
CA ASN A 143 12.46 -7.60 1.61
C ASN A 143 11.78 -6.41 0.93
N VAL A 144 10.60 -5.99 1.43
CA VAL A 144 9.86 -4.81 0.93
C VAL A 144 10.74 -3.56 0.94
N ASN A 145 11.46 -3.33 2.04
CA ASN A 145 12.34 -2.17 2.15
C ASN A 145 13.52 -2.23 1.14
N SER A 146 14.16 -3.39 0.99
CA SER A 146 15.31 -3.56 0.09
C SER A 146 14.96 -3.34 -1.39
N GLN A 147 13.70 -3.57 -1.76
CA GLN A 147 13.19 -3.33 -3.09
C GLN A 147 12.75 -1.88 -3.32
N GLY A 148 12.89 -1.00 -2.32
CA GLY A 148 12.43 0.40 -2.38
C GLY A 148 10.92 0.54 -2.49
N LYS A 149 10.17 -0.52 -2.11
CA LYS A 149 8.71 -0.51 -2.10
C LYS A 149 8.19 0.22 -0.86
N LEU A 150 6.94 0.66 -0.91
CA LEU A 150 6.36 1.44 0.20
C LEU A 150 6.38 0.63 1.50
N LEU A 151 6.90 1.22 2.57
CA LEU A 151 6.80 0.69 3.92
C LEU A 151 6.11 1.72 4.80
N GLY A 152 4.82 1.51 5.05
CA GLY A 152 3.98 2.37 5.87
C GLY A 152 3.78 1.78 7.27
N ALA A 153 4.05 2.54 8.33
CA ALA A 153 3.74 2.11 9.69
C ALA A 153 3.20 3.24 10.56
N ILE A 154 2.12 2.99 11.30
CA ILE A 154 1.40 4.03 12.04
C ILE A 154 1.20 3.65 13.50
N CYS A 155 1.21 4.66 14.38
CA CYS A 155 0.96 4.51 15.81
C CYS A 155 1.99 3.61 16.49
N GLY A 156 1.59 2.40 16.90
CA GLY A 156 2.48 1.36 17.42
C GLY A 156 3.19 0.55 16.33
N GLY A 157 2.70 0.57 15.09
CA GLY A 157 3.29 -0.17 13.95
C GLY A 157 4.80 0.05 13.72
N PRO A 158 5.37 1.25 13.94
CA PRO A 158 6.81 1.46 13.86
C PRO A 158 7.65 0.57 14.80
N TYR A 159 7.07 -0.01 15.85
CA TYR A 159 7.72 -1.01 16.71
C TYR A 159 8.28 -2.19 15.88
N PHE A 160 7.48 -2.74 14.96
CA PHE A 160 7.92 -3.85 14.10
C PHE A 160 9.10 -3.46 13.21
N LEU A 161 9.17 -2.19 12.79
CA LEU A 161 10.27 -1.65 12.00
C LEU A 161 11.55 -1.45 12.83
N ALA A 162 11.39 -0.99 14.07
CA ALA A 162 12.49 -0.83 15.03
C ALA A 162 13.17 -2.18 15.28
N LYS A 163 12.37 -3.21 15.61
CA LYS A 163 12.84 -4.58 15.84
C LYS A 163 13.42 -5.25 14.59
N SER A 164 13.01 -4.80 13.40
CA SER A 164 13.58 -5.24 12.12
C SER A 164 14.86 -4.50 11.72
N ASN A 165 15.35 -3.58 12.55
CA ASN A 165 16.51 -2.69 12.31
C ASN A 165 16.36 -1.73 11.13
N ILE A 166 15.14 -1.47 10.66
CA ILE A 166 14.89 -0.52 9.55
C ILE A 166 15.13 0.92 9.99
N LEU A 167 14.85 1.24 11.26
CA LEU A 167 14.88 2.62 11.76
C LEU A 167 16.28 3.14 12.17
N GLN A 168 17.31 2.30 12.11
CA GLN A 168 18.65 2.63 12.63
C GLN A 168 19.33 3.81 11.93
N ASN A 169 18.97 4.09 10.68
CA ASN A 169 19.52 5.21 9.89
C ASN A 169 18.44 6.02 9.15
N ARG A 170 17.20 5.95 9.63
CA ARG A 170 16.04 6.54 8.94
C ARG A 170 15.24 7.35 9.94
N LYS A 171 14.84 8.56 9.57
CA LYS A 171 13.97 9.40 10.38
C LYS A 171 12.58 8.78 10.43
N TYR A 172 11.98 8.80 11.62
CA TYR A 172 10.65 8.23 11.83
C TYR A 172 9.90 8.96 12.94
N THR A 173 8.60 8.68 13.04
CA THR A 173 7.72 9.05 14.16
C THR A 173 6.89 7.84 14.59
N THR A 174 6.29 7.92 15.78
CA THR A 174 5.44 6.87 16.38
C THR A 174 4.56 7.50 17.46
N SER A 175 3.44 6.86 17.81
CA SER A 175 2.66 7.21 19.01
C SER A 175 3.38 6.86 20.31
N MET A 176 4.38 5.97 20.28
CA MET A 176 5.20 5.59 21.44
C MET A 176 6.35 6.59 21.63
N ILE A 177 6.00 7.85 21.86
CA ILE A 177 6.93 8.98 21.97
C ILE A 177 7.97 8.74 23.07
N GLU A 178 7.54 8.11 24.16
CA GLU A 178 8.39 7.68 25.27
C GLU A 178 8.16 6.19 25.54
N TRP A 179 9.22 5.49 25.97
CA TRP A 179 9.12 4.10 26.40
C TRP A 179 8.84 4.01 27.91
N THR A 180 7.56 4.10 28.25
CA THR A 180 7.08 4.08 29.65
C THR A 180 7.09 2.67 30.26
N GLU A 181 6.86 2.59 31.57
CA GLU A 181 6.77 1.31 32.29
C GLU A 181 5.64 0.40 31.76
N MET A 182 4.54 0.98 31.27
CA MET A 182 3.47 0.21 30.62
C MET A 182 3.96 -0.50 29.36
N HIS A 183 4.85 0.13 28.58
CA HIS A 183 5.43 -0.50 27.40
C HIS A 183 6.36 -1.65 27.80
N LYS A 184 7.21 -1.46 28.81
CA LYS A 184 8.06 -2.55 29.30
C LYS A 184 7.25 -3.73 29.80
N GLN A 185 6.12 -3.50 30.47
CA GLN A 185 5.24 -4.56 30.94
C GLN A 185 4.52 -5.26 29.79
N GLN A 186 4.06 -4.50 28.79
CA GLN A 186 3.30 -5.03 27.66
C GLN A 186 4.19 -5.80 26.66
N TYR A 187 5.39 -5.30 26.38
CA TYR A 187 6.30 -5.84 25.36
C TYR A 187 7.43 -6.69 25.96
N GLU A 188 7.57 -6.69 27.29
CA GLU A 188 8.60 -7.43 28.04
C GLU A 188 10.04 -7.10 27.60
N GLU A 189 10.28 -5.84 27.20
CA GLU A 189 11.58 -5.41 26.68
C GLU A 189 11.95 -3.95 27.00
N ILE A 190 13.23 -3.65 26.74
CA ILE A 190 13.74 -2.28 26.74
C ILE A 190 13.38 -1.57 25.44
N ASP A 191 13.44 -0.24 25.47
CA ASP A 191 13.10 0.62 24.33
C ASP A 191 13.81 0.18 23.03
N PRO A 192 13.07 -0.36 22.04
CA PRO A 192 13.67 -0.88 20.81
C PRO A 192 13.93 0.24 19.78
N PHE A 193 13.44 1.45 20.05
CA PHE A 193 13.46 2.56 19.12
C PHE A 193 14.81 3.29 19.14
N PRO A 194 15.47 3.52 17.99
CA PRO A 194 16.65 4.38 17.92
C PRO A 194 16.22 5.85 18.10
N ARG A 195 16.24 6.33 19.34
CA ARG A 195 15.65 7.63 19.72
C ARG A 195 16.36 8.83 19.09
N GLU A 196 17.62 8.69 18.68
CA GLU A 196 18.39 9.68 17.92
C GLU A 196 17.79 9.98 16.53
N ASN A 197 16.99 9.06 15.99
CA ASN A 197 16.32 9.20 14.70
C ASN A 197 14.85 9.58 14.80
N PHE A 198 14.30 9.60 16.02
CA PHE A 198 12.92 10.00 16.25
C PHE A 198 12.72 11.48 15.94
N VAL A 199 11.64 11.79 15.25
CA VAL A 199 11.20 13.16 14.95
C VAL A 199 9.77 13.30 15.43
N ASN A 200 9.53 14.21 16.37
CA ASN A 200 8.19 14.47 16.89
C ASN A 200 7.33 15.28 15.88
N LYS A 201 6.86 14.59 14.84
CA LYS A 201 5.95 15.09 13.81
C LYS A 201 4.77 14.13 13.66
N ARG A 202 3.67 14.65 13.12
CA ARG A 202 2.46 13.86 12.81
C ARG A 202 2.77 12.70 11.87
N VAL A 203 3.50 12.99 10.79
CA VAL A 203 3.99 12.03 9.80
C VAL A 203 5.44 12.36 9.46
N VAL A 204 6.24 11.33 9.20
CA VAL A 204 7.61 11.44 8.70
C VAL A 204 7.71 10.55 7.47
N VAL A 205 8.12 11.16 6.36
CA VAL A 205 8.48 10.49 5.12
C VAL A 205 10.00 10.55 5.00
N ASP A 206 10.63 9.39 4.88
CA ASP A 206 12.05 9.25 4.62
C ASP A 206 12.16 8.19 3.51
N GLU A 207 12.51 8.59 2.29
CA GLU A 207 12.47 7.74 1.08
C GLU A 207 11.17 6.92 0.98
N ASN A 208 11.25 5.59 0.89
CA ASN A 208 10.12 4.66 0.82
C ASN A 208 9.47 4.33 2.17
N LEU A 209 9.98 4.88 3.28
CA LEU A 209 9.47 4.69 4.63
C LEU A 209 8.55 5.84 5.01
N ILE A 210 7.29 5.53 5.31
CA ILE A 210 6.31 6.50 5.81
C ILE A 210 5.88 6.05 7.19
N THR A 211 6.15 6.88 8.20
CA THR A 211 5.73 6.61 9.58
C THR A 211 4.82 7.70 10.11
N SER A 212 3.87 7.34 10.97
CA SER A 212 2.87 8.29 11.48
C SER A 212 2.52 8.05 12.95
N GLN A 213 2.11 9.11 13.64
CA GLN A 213 1.35 9.00 14.88
C GLN A 213 -0.09 8.54 14.56
N GLY A 214 -0.74 7.81 15.47
CA GLY A 214 -2.08 7.24 15.22
C GLY A 214 -3.16 8.28 14.97
N VAL A 215 -3.10 9.41 15.68
CA VAL A 215 -4.00 10.57 15.49
C VAL A 215 -3.85 11.27 14.14
N ALA A 216 -2.87 10.85 13.33
CA ALA A 216 -2.56 11.41 12.02
C ALA A 216 -2.86 10.44 10.87
N PHE A 217 -3.79 9.50 11.05
CA PHE A 217 -4.17 8.54 10.00
C PHE A 217 -4.60 9.19 8.66
N ILE A 218 -5.21 10.38 8.67
CA ILE A 218 -5.52 11.13 7.43
C ILE A 218 -4.25 11.65 6.76
N ASP A 219 -3.32 12.22 7.55
CA ASP A 219 -2.01 12.66 7.05
C ASP A 219 -1.22 11.48 6.47
N PHE A 220 -1.22 10.35 7.19
CA PHE A 220 -0.58 9.11 6.77
C PHE A 220 -1.14 8.60 5.43
N ALA A 221 -2.46 8.57 5.30
CA ALA A 221 -3.11 8.21 4.05
C ALA A 221 -2.71 9.16 2.92
N CYS A 222 -2.67 10.47 3.18
CA CYS A 222 -2.27 11.47 2.20
C CYS A 222 -0.83 11.28 1.70
N GLU A 223 0.13 11.06 2.60
CA GLU A 223 1.53 10.82 2.21
C GLU A 223 1.70 9.51 1.41
N ILE A 224 0.95 8.46 1.74
CA ILE A 224 0.95 7.22 0.93
C ILE A 224 0.34 7.46 -0.46
N CYS A 225 -0.74 8.24 -0.55
CA CYS A 225 -1.33 8.60 -1.83
C CYS A 225 -0.35 9.41 -2.70
N ASP A 226 0.37 10.34 -2.07
CA ASP A 226 1.40 11.15 -2.73
C ASP A 226 2.59 10.27 -3.20
N TRP A 227 3.02 9.30 -2.38
CA TRP A 227 4.03 8.32 -2.77
C TRP A 227 3.65 7.54 -4.03
N PHE A 228 2.38 7.15 -4.15
CA PHE A 228 1.84 6.51 -5.36
C PHE A 228 1.47 7.49 -6.47
N LYS A 229 1.82 8.79 -6.33
CA LYS A 229 1.60 9.84 -7.33
C LYS A 229 0.12 10.03 -7.67
N LEU A 230 -0.77 9.89 -6.68
CA LEU A 230 -2.19 10.19 -6.86
C LEU A 230 -2.41 11.67 -7.18
N PHE A 231 -1.61 12.55 -6.58
CA PHE A 231 -1.72 13.99 -6.77
C PHE A 231 -0.78 14.45 -7.89
N LYS A 232 -1.27 15.33 -8.76
CA LYS A 232 -0.45 15.92 -9.84
C LYS A 232 0.49 17.01 -9.32
N ASN A 233 0.11 17.67 -8.24
CA ASN A 233 0.82 18.79 -7.64
C ASN A 233 0.45 18.97 -6.16
N GLY A 234 1.13 19.88 -5.48
CA GLY A 234 0.88 20.18 -4.07
C GLY A 234 -0.50 20.77 -3.79
N ASP A 235 -1.14 21.45 -4.75
CA ASP A 235 -2.47 22.03 -4.55
C ASP A 235 -3.54 20.95 -4.45
N GLU A 236 -3.46 19.91 -5.29
CA GLU A 236 -4.34 18.74 -5.20
C GLU A 236 -4.16 18.01 -3.85
N LYS A 237 -2.92 17.83 -3.40
CA LYS A 237 -2.61 17.25 -2.09
C LYS A 237 -3.22 18.08 -0.94
N ASN A 238 -3.06 19.41 -0.99
CA ASN A 238 -3.61 20.32 0.00
C ASN A 238 -5.15 20.31 0.00
N GLN A 239 -5.77 20.28 -1.19
CA GLN A 239 -7.21 20.20 -1.32
C GLN A 239 -7.77 18.87 -0.80
N PHE A 240 -7.04 17.77 -0.99
CA PHE A 240 -7.38 16.46 -0.42
C PHE A 240 -7.40 16.53 1.11
N LEU A 241 -6.33 17.06 1.73
CA LEU A 241 -6.27 17.23 3.18
C LEU A 241 -7.38 18.13 3.72
N LYS A 242 -7.64 19.26 3.04
CA LYS A 242 -8.73 20.18 3.40
C LYS A 242 -10.10 19.48 3.36
N THR A 243 -10.36 18.71 2.31
CA THR A 243 -11.63 17.98 2.16
C THR A 243 -11.88 17.01 3.31
N LEU A 244 -10.85 16.28 3.76
CA LEU A 244 -10.99 15.28 4.82
C LEU A 244 -10.95 15.85 6.24
N LYS A 245 -10.27 16.98 6.44
CA LYS A 245 -10.06 17.56 7.78
C LYS A 245 -10.95 18.76 8.09
N GLY A 246 -11.50 19.43 7.08
CA GLY A 246 -12.16 20.73 7.18
C GLY A 246 -11.19 21.88 7.01
#